data_AF-A0A3R9RSK4-F1
#
_entry.id   AF-A0A3R9RSK4-F1
#
_cell.length_a   1.000
_cell.length_b   1.000
_cell.length_c   1.000
_cell.angle_alpha   90.00
_cell.angle_beta   90.00
_cell.angle_gamma   90.00
#
_symmetry.space_group_name_H-M   'P 1'
#
loop_
_entity.id
_entity.type
_entity.pdbx_description
1 polymer ?
#
loop_
_entity_poly.entity_id
_entity_poly.type
_entity_poly.pdbx_seq_one_letter_code
_entity_poly.pdbx_strand_id
1 'polypeptide(L)'
;MLTKVGCVILPDLEMAREFARRAKEDLRSSKVLLENGLYADSVYHAQQAAEKIVKSILLLNDIIVAEQLVASHFVSAIVSKSPDEWSEKLSDIAKDLIDLEKEWLRSRYPMRKFGKLVIPSSLYDLKKAEELYEKARTILETILTYAEEVYGVKLID
;
A
#
# COMPACT_ATOMS: atom_id res chain seq x y z
N MET A 1 -21.82 -1.96 -4.06
CA MET A 1 -22.76 -2.86 -4.77
C MET A 1 -22.38 -4.29 -4.42
N LEU A 2 -23.28 -5.06 -3.77
CA LEU A 2 -22.95 -6.40 -3.26
C LEU A 2 -22.67 -7.37 -4.42
N THR A 3 -21.42 -7.84 -4.55
CA THR A 3 -21.02 -8.83 -5.56
C THR A 3 -20.86 -10.19 -4.91
N LYS A 4 -21.53 -11.21 -5.44
CA LYS A 4 -21.42 -12.58 -4.92
C LYS A 4 -20.29 -13.32 -5.63
N VAL A 5 -19.24 -13.69 -4.89
CA VAL A 5 -18.17 -14.58 -5.37
C VAL A 5 -18.26 -15.87 -4.54
N GLY A 6 -18.73 -16.95 -5.17
CA GLY A 6 -19.07 -18.18 -4.45
C GLY A 6 -20.16 -17.96 -3.40
N CYS A 7 -19.85 -18.21 -2.12
CA CYS A 7 -20.76 -17.96 -0.98
C CYS A 7 -20.50 -16.62 -0.27
N VAL A 8 -19.52 -15.82 -0.71
CA VAL A 8 -19.13 -14.56 -0.05
C VAL A 8 -19.79 -13.38 -0.76
N ILE A 9 -20.31 -12.43 0.03
CA ILE A 9 -20.81 -11.16 -0.46
C ILE A 9 -19.70 -10.12 -0.29
N LEU A 10 -19.24 -9.54 -1.40
CA LEU A 10 -18.21 -8.51 -1.43
C LEU A 10 -18.87 -7.14 -1.63
N PRO A 11 -18.80 -6.22 -0.65
CA PRO A 11 -19.59 -4.99 -0.62
C PRO A 11 -19.28 -4.01 -1.75
N ASP A 12 -18.00 -3.92 -2.16
CA ASP A 12 -17.55 -2.99 -3.18
C ASP A 12 -16.37 -3.52 -4.02
N LEU A 13 -16.60 -4.65 -4.69
CA LEU A 13 -15.57 -5.29 -5.52
C LEU A 13 -15.08 -4.39 -6.67
N GLU A 14 -15.98 -3.61 -7.26
CA GLU A 14 -15.63 -2.68 -8.34
C GLU A 14 -14.65 -1.61 -7.84
N MET A 15 -14.95 -0.98 -6.71
CA MET A 15 -14.06 0.00 -6.09
C MET A 15 -12.74 -0.66 -5.65
N ALA A 16 -12.78 -1.86 -5.07
CA ALA A 16 -11.57 -2.58 -4.68
C ALA A 16 -10.63 -2.84 -5.88
N ARG A 17 -11.18 -3.27 -7.02
CA ARG A 17 -10.41 -3.44 -8.26
C ARG A 17 -9.81 -2.11 -8.74
N GLU A 18 -10.56 -1.03 -8.66
CA GLU A 18 -10.05 0.29 -9.07
C GLU A 18 -8.92 0.77 -8.17
N PHE A 19 -9.03 0.58 -6.85
CA PHE A 19 -7.92 0.83 -5.93
C PHE A 19 -6.68 -0.01 -6.28
N ALA A 20 -6.85 -1.29 -6.61
CA ALA A 20 -5.75 -2.17 -6.99
C ALA A 20 -5.08 -1.75 -8.31
N ARG A 21 -5.87 -1.35 -9.33
CA ARG A 21 -5.34 -0.81 -10.59
C ARG A 21 -4.55 0.47 -10.37
N ARG A 22 -5.08 1.41 -9.59
CA ARG A 22 -4.38 2.63 -9.21
C ARG A 22 -3.11 2.35 -8.42
N ALA A 23 -3.11 1.37 -7.53
CA ALA A 23 -1.91 0.95 -6.81
C ALA A 23 -0.81 0.45 -7.75
N LYS A 24 -1.16 -0.34 -8.77
CA LYS A 24 -0.23 -0.83 -9.80
C LYS A 24 0.34 0.32 -10.65
N GLU A 25 -0.48 1.31 -10.98
CA GLU A 25 -0.04 2.51 -11.70
C GLU A 25 0.89 3.39 -10.85
N ASP A 26 0.61 3.51 -9.55
CA ASP A 26 1.49 4.20 -8.61
C ASP A 26 2.83 3.48 -8.48
N LEU A 27 2.85 2.15 -8.36
CA LEU A 27 4.09 1.39 -8.31
C LEU A 27 4.90 1.55 -9.60
N ARG A 28 4.24 1.55 -10.76
CA ARG A 28 4.88 1.84 -12.05
C ARG A 28 5.47 3.26 -12.07
N SER A 29 4.73 4.25 -11.59
CA SER A 29 5.18 5.64 -11.51
C SER A 29 6.40 5.76 -10.60
N SER A 30 6.37 5.10 -9.45
CA SER A 30 7.49 5.00 -8.51
C SER A 30 8.74 4.46 -9.20
N LYS A 31 8.63 3.36 -9.97
CA LYS A 31 9.76 2.79 -10.71
C LYS A 31 10.37 3.76 -11.73
N VAL A 32 9.54 4.43 -12.52
CA VAL A 32 10.01 5.41 -13.51
C VAL A 32 10.76 6.56 -12.83
N LEU A 33 10.21 7.09 -11.73
CA LEU A 33 10.82 8.19 -10.98
C LEU A 33 12.14 7.76 -10.34
N LEU A 34 12.20 6.54 -9.79
CA LEU A 34 13.41 5.94 -9.23
C LEU A 34 14.54 5.87 -10.26
N GLU A 35 14.24 5.34 -11.45
CA GLU A 35 15.20 5.18 -12.56
C GLU A 35 15.70 6.54 -13.09
N ASN A 36 14.92 7.61 -12.90
CA ASN A 36 15.26 8.97 -13.32
C ASN A 36 15.84 9.83 -12.19
N GLY A 37 16.16 9.26 -11.03
CA GLY A 37 16.79 9.99 -9.93
C GLY A 37 15.85 10.89 -9.12
N LEU A 38 14.53 10.80 -9.34
CA LEU A 38 13.50 11.55 -8.63
C LEU A 38 13.08 10.79 -7.37
N TYR A 39 14.00 10.64 -6.43
CA TYR A 39 13.86 9.71 -5.30
C TYR A 39 12.72 10.05 -4.33
N ALA A 40 12.52 11.33 -4.01
CA ALA A 40 11.41 11.73 -3.14
C ALA A 40 10.04 11.41 -3.77
N ASP A 41 9.87 11.73 -5.05
CA ASP A 41 8.63 11.45 -5.78
C ASP A 41 8.42 9.94 -5.96
N SER A 42 9.51 9.18 -6.20
CA SER A 42 9.47 7.73 -6.20
C SER A 42 8.94 7.16 -4.89
N VAL A 43 9.44 7.66 -3.76
CA VAL A 43 9.00 7.25 -2.42
C VAL A 43 7.54 7.62 -2.17
N TYR A 44 7.10 8.79 -2.60
CA TYR A 44 5.70 9.18 -2.53
C TYR A 44 4.80 8.18 -3.26
N HIS A 45 5.12 7.84 -4.50
CA HIS A 45 4.34 6.88 -5.27
C HIS A 45 4.43 5.45 -4.73
N ALA A 46 5.56 5.05 -4.13
CA ALA A 46 5.67 3.77 -3.43
C ALA A 46 4.70 3.70 -2.23
N GLN A 47 4.65 4.76 -1.42
CA GLN A 47 3.69 4.84 -0.32
C GLN A 47 2.25 4.81 -0.83
N GLN A 48 1.94 5.54 -1.91
CA GLN A 48 0.61 5.55 -2.52
C GLN A 48 0.18 4.18 -3.07
N ALA A 49 1.11 3.42 -3.63
CA ALA A 49 0.85 2.06 -4.10
C ALA A 49 0.46 1.15 -2.93
N ALA A 50 1.25 1.16 -1.85
CA ALA A 50 0.99 0.37 -0.66
C ALA A 50 -0.33 0.75 0.04
N GLU A 51 -0.62 2.05 0.17
CA GLU A 51 -1.88 2.53 0.74
C GLU A 51 -3.10 2.01 -0.05
N LYS A 52 -3.08 2.19 -1.38
CA LYS A 52 -4.23 1.86 -2.22
C LYS A 52 -4.48 0.36 -2.32
N ILE A 53 -3.44 -0.46 -2.41
CA ILE A 53 -3.64 -1.91 -2.47
C ILE A 53 -4.17 -2.44 -1.14
N VAL A 54 -3.75 -1.88 0.00
CA VAL A 54 -4.31 -2.25 1.31
C VAL A 54 -5.76 -1.75 1.45
N LYS A 55 -6.11 -0.57 0.94
CA LYS A 55 -7.52 -0.13 0.87
C LYS A 55 -8.38 -1.09 0.04
N SER A 56 -7.85 -1.68 -1.02
CA SER A 56 -8.60 -2.66 -1.81
C SER A 56 -9.02 -3.87 -0.98
N ILE A 57 -8.14 -4.40 -0.12
CA ILE A 57 -8.48 -5.56 0.73
C ILE A 57 -9.42 -5.16 1.87
N LEU A 58 -9.27 -3.95 2.42
CA LEU A 58 -10.19 -3.42 3.44
C LEU A 58 -11.61 -3.27 2.88
N LEU A 59 -11.75 -2.82 1.63
CA LEU A 59 -13.04 -2.72 0.93
C LEU A 59 -13.71 -4.09 0.72
N LEU A 60 -12.94 -5.16 0.48
CA LEU A 60 -13.49 -6.52 0.43
C LEU A 60 -14.10 -6.96 1.77
N ASN A 61 -13.72 -6.29 2.87
CA ASN A 61 -14.20 -6.55 4.22
C ASN A 61 -15.17 -5.46 4.73
N ASP A 62 -15.74 -4.64 3.83
CA ASP A 62 -16.67 -3.54 4.14
C ASP A 62 -16.07 -2.40 4.98
N ILE A 63 -14.75 -2.23 4.93
CA ILE A 63 -14.04 -1.21 5.71
C ILE A 63 -13.57 -0.11 4.78
N ILE A 64 -14.18 1.06 4.93
CA ILE A 64 -13.84 2.27 4.17
C ILE A 64 -12.91 3.14 5.03
N VAL A 65 -11.70 3.37 4.54
CA VAL A 65 -10.70 4.22 5.21
C VAL A 65 -10.43 5.45 4.35
N ALA A 66 -10.88 6.62 4.82
CA ALA A 66 -10.69 7.89 4.12
C ALA A 66 -9.29 8.50 4.32
N GLU A 67 -8.64 8.19 5.46
CA GLU A 67 -7.29 8.64 5.79
C GLU A 67 -6.20 7.89 5.03
N GLN A 68 -4.96 8.38 5.07
CA GLN A 68 -3.83 7.83 4.31
C GLN A 68 -2.98 6.81 5.09
N LEU A 69 -3.23 6.70 6.39
CA LEU A 69 -2.59 5.72 7.25
C LEU A 69 -3.59 4.56 7.40
N VAL A 70 -3.22 3.40 6.89
CA VAL A 70 -4.08 2.22 6.76
C VAL A 70 -3.56 1.03 7.56
N ALA A 71 -2.35 1.08 8.11
CA ALA A 71 -1.70 -0.03 8.80
C ALA A 71 -2.48 -0.53 10.02
N SER A 72 -3.00 0.37 10.85
CA SER A 72 -3.80 -0.01 12.03
C SER A 72 -5.09 -0.73 11.64
N HIS A 73 -5.79 -0.24 10.61
CA HIS A 73 -6.98 -0.88 10.03
C HIS A 73 -6.64 -2.23 9.43
N PHE A 74 -5.55 -2.30 8.66
CA PHE A 74 -5.07 -3.54 8.05
C PHE A 74 -4.75 -4.62 9.09
N VAL A 75 -4.01 -4.28 10.15
CA VAL A 75 -3.69 -5.22 11.22
C VAL A 75 -4.95 -5.73 11.91
N SER A 76 -5.80 -4.82 12.37
CA SER A 76 -6.99 -5.17 13.15
C SER A 76 -8.06 -5.92 12.34
N ALA A 77 -8.22 -5.58 11.06
CA ALA A 77 -9.27 -6.14 10.23
C ALA A 77 -8.85 -7.38 9.45
N ILE A 78 -7.59 -7.44 9.00
CA ILE A 78 -7.11 -8.46 8.07
C ILE A 78 -6.11 -9.39 8.75
N VAL A 79 -5.01 -8.84 9.28
CA VAL A 79 -3.92 -9.66 9.85
C VAL A 79 -4.43 -10.50 11.01
N SER A 80 -5.09 -9.89 12.00
CA SER A 80 -5.57 -10.58 13.22
C SER A 80 -6.67 -11.61 12.98
N LYS A 81 -7.26 -11.65 11.78
CA LYS A 81 -8.35 -12.58 11.42
C LYS A 81 -7.95 -13.60 10.36
N SER A 82 -6.72 -13.50 9.85
CA SER A 82 -6.22 -14.40 8.80
C SER A 82 -5.73 -15.73 9.39
N PRO A 83 -5.77 -16.83 8.60
CA PRO A 83 -5.16 -18.10 8.99
C PRO A 83 -3.67 -17.94 9.35
N ASP A 84 -3.14 -18.82 10.19
CA ASP A 84 -1.78 -18.71 10.75
C ASP A 84 -0.70 -18.47 9.69
N GLU A 85 -0.72 -19.21 8.58
CA GLU A 85 0.26 -19.04 7.49
C GLU A 85 0.21 -17.64 6.86
N TRP A 86 -0.99 -17.09 6.70
CA TRP A 86 -1.18 -15.75 6.16
C TRP A 86 -0.92 -14.68 7.21
N SER A 87 -1.23 -14.93 8.48
CA SER A 87 -1.02 -13.98 9.57
C SER A 87 0.45 -13.55 9.69
N GLU A 88 1.39 -14.49 9.55
CA GLU A 88 2.84 -14.17 9.56
C GLU A 88 3.23 -13.29 8.37
N LYS A 89 2.91 -13.73 7.14
CA LYS A 89 3.21 -12.98 5.91
C LYS A 89 2.60 -11.58 5.93
N LEU A 90 1.35 -11.45 6.38
CA LEU A 90 0.65 -10.18 6.43
C LEU A 90 1.19 -9.27 7.55
N SER A 91 1.67 -9.84 8.66
CA SER A 91 2.33 -9.11 9.74
C SER A 91 3.66 -8.49 9.28
N ASP A 92 4.42 -9.20 8.44
CA ASP A 92 5.67 -8.67 7.89
C ASP A 92 5.42 -7.48 6.95
N ILE A 93 4.48 -7.61 6.01
CA ILE A 93 4.15 -6.47 5.13
C ILE A 93 3.47 -5.32 5.89
N ALA A 94 2.83 -5.58 7.04
CA ALA A 94 2.29 -4.51 7.89
C ALA A 94 3.40 -3.67 8.52
N LYS A 95 4.56 -4.25 8.86
CA LYS A 95 5.74 -3.49 9.34
C LYS A 95 6.28 -2.60 8.22
N ASP A 96 6.36 -3.12 7.00
CA ASP A 96 6.80 -2.37 5.83
C ASP A 96 5.84 -1.23 5.46
N LEU A 97 4.53 -1.47 5.60
CA LEU A 97 3.50 -0.46 5.42
C LEU A 97 3.66 0.70 6.42
N ILE A 98 3.94 0.41 7.69
CA ILE A 98 4.23 1.43 8.71
C ILE A 98 5.48 2.26 8.34
N ASP A 99 6.49 1.63 7.75
CA ASP A 99 7.67 2.34 7.26
C ASP A 99 7.32 3.30 6.11
N LEU A 100 6.50 2.87 5.16
CA LEU A 100 6.05 3.71 4.05
C LEU A 100 5.14 4.86 4.52
N GLU A 101 4.26 4.61 5.49
CA GLU A 101 3.37 5.61 6.08
C GLU A 101 4.11 6.81 6.68
N LYS A 102 5.29 6.59 7.27
CA LYS A 102 6.16 7.68 7.76
C LYS A 102 6.55 8.64 6.64
N GLU A 103 6.56 8.17 5.40
CA GLU A 103 7.00 8.93 4.24
C GLU A 103 5.87 9.68 3.52
N TRP A 104 4.58 9.44 3.88
CA TRP A 104 3.40 10.11 3.29
C TRP A 104 3.56 11.64 3.23
N LEU A 105 4.03 12.25 4.32
CA LEU A 105 4.23 13.71 4.40
C LEU A 105 5.65 14.10 3.98
N ARG A 106 6.66 13.33 4.41
CA ARG A 106 8.08 13.66 4.30
C ARG A 106 8.58 13.71 2.86
N SER A 107 8.02 12.87 1.99
CA SER A 107 8.36 12.81 0.57
C SER A 107 7.82 14.00 -0.23
N ARG A 108 6.90 14.78 0.32
CA ARG A 108 6.13 15.79 -0.44
C ARG A 108 6.35 17.22 0.03
N TYR A 109 6.35 17.43 1.34
CA TYR A 109 6.27 18.77 1.90
C TYR A 109 7.57 19.15 2.59
N PRO A 110 8.17 20.29 2.21
CA PRO A 110 9.19 20.91 3.02
C PRO A 110 8.68 21.15 4.43
N MET A 111 9.49 20.86 5.44
CA MET A 111 9.10 20.98 6.84
C MET A 111 10.20 21.62 7.69
N ARG A 112 9.82 22.20 8.82
CA ARG A 112 10.78 22.69 9.82
C ARG A 112 10.95 21.66 10.92
N LYS A 113 12.19 21.18 11.11
CA LYS A 113 12.54 20.28 12.21
C LYS A 113 13.65 20.92 13.04
N PHE A 114 13.37 21.20 14.32
CA PHE A 114 14.28 21.92 15.23
C PHE A 114 14.83 23.22 14.62
N GLY A 115 13.96 24.01 13.99
CA GLY A 115 14.31 25.28 13.34
C GLY A 115 14.95 25.16 11.95
N LYS A 116 15.38 23.97 11.52
CA LYS A 116 16.02 23.75 10.22
C LYS A 116 15.00 23.37 9.14
N LEU A 117 15.18 23.92 7.94
CA LEU A 117 14.40 23.52 6.76
C LEU A 117 14.86 22.13 6.31
N VAL A 118 13.90 21.23 6.15
CA VAL A 118 14.06 19.90 5.57
C VAL A 118 13.40 19.91 4.21
N ILE A 119 14.16 19.58 3.17
CA ILE A 119 13.70 19.56 1.77
C ILE A 119 13.46 18.09 1.39
N PRO A 120 12.29 17.70 0.86
CA PRO A 120 11.98 16.30 0.55
C PRO A 120 13.00 15.65 -0.39
N SER A 121 13.41 16.35 -1.46
CA SER A 121 14.38 15.85 -2.43
C SER A 121 15.77 15.58 -1.85
N SER A 122 16.11 16.14 -0.68
CA SER A 122 17.38 15.86 0.00
C SER A 122 17.28 14.74 1.06
N LEU A 123 16.10 14.15 1.27
CA LEU A 123 15.88 13.13 2.31
C LEU A 123 16.20 11.71 1.85
N TYR A 124 16.26 11.47 0.54
CA TYR A 124 16.33 10.14 -0.03
C TYR A 124 17.47 10.06 -1.03
N ASP A 125 18.26 8.99 -0.92
CA ASP A 125 19.20 8.57 -1.93
C ASP A 125 18.63 7.36 -2.71
N LEU A 126 19.37 6.89 -3.72
CA LEU A 126 18.99 5.73 -4.52
C LEU A 126 18.66 4.52 -3.64
N LYS A 127 19.57 4.20 -2.70
CA LYS A 127 19.43 3.03 -1.83
C LYS A 127 18.14 3.08 -1.03
N LYS A 128 17.82 4.23 -0.43
CA LYS A 128 16.60 4.36 0.38
C LYS A 128 15.35 4.33 -0.48
N ALA A 129 15.38 4.93 -1.66
CA ALA A 129 14.26 4.91 -2.59
C ALA A 129 14.02 3.49 -3.14
N GLU A 130 15.07 2.73 -3.46
CA GLU A 130 15.00 1.31 -3.84
C GLU A 130 14.40 0.46 -2.72
N GLU A 131 14.87 0.62 -1.47
CA GLU A 131 14.34 -0.11 -0.32
C GLU A 131 12.82 0.10 -0.18
N LEU A 132 12.36 1.35 -0.26
CA LEU A 132 10.95 1.69 -0.10
C LEU A 132 10.10 1.25 -1.31
N TYR A 133 10.66 1.31 -2.53
CA TYR A 133 10.03 0.75 -3.72
C TYR A 133 9.81 -0.76 -3.58
N GLU A 134 10.83 -1.52 -3.16
CA GLU A 134 10.73 -2.98 -3.00
C GLU A 134 9.73 -3.38 -1.91
N LYS A 135 9.65 -2.61 -0.81
CA LYS A 135 8.59 -2.77 0.20
C LYS A 135 7.21 -2.61 -0.42
N ALA A 136 6.97 -1.54 -1.17
CA ALA A 136 5.69 -1.30 -1.82
C ALA A 136 5.33 -2.38 -2.86
N ARG A 137 6.32 -2.86 -3.63
CA ARG A 137 6.15 -3.98 -4.56
C ARG A 137 5.73 -5.26 -3.83
N THR A 138 6.43 -5.59 -2.75
CA THR A 138 6.15 -6.79 -1.94
C THR A 138 4.77 -6.74 -1.30
N ILE A 139 4.36 -5.58 -0.74
CA ILE A 139 3.00 -5.37 -0.22
C ILE A 139 1.97 -5.61 -1.33
N LEU A 140 2.18 -5.01 -2.51
CA LEU A 140 1.25 -5.13 -3.62
C LEU A 140 1.08 -6.59 -4.06
N GLU A 141 2.18 -7.29 -4.33
CA GLU A 141 2.14 -8.69 -4.75
C GLU A 141 1.51 -9.60 -3.69
N THR A 142 1.86 -9.40 -2.42
CA THR A 142 1.32 -10.20 -1.31
C THR A 142 -0.19 -10.03 -1.17
N ILE A 143 -0.71 -8.79 -1.27
CA ILE A 143 -2.15 -8.54 -1.16
C ILE A 143 -2.90 -9.09 -2.38
N LEU A 144 -2.34 -9.04 -3.58
CA LEU A 144 -2.96 -9.65 -4.77
C LEU A 144 -3.10 -11.16 -4.60
N THR A 145 -2.04 -11.84 -4.16
CA THR A 145 -2.07 -13.29 -3.89
C THR A 145 -3.06 -13.62 -2.77
N TYR A 146 -3.06 -12.84 -1.69
CA TYR A 146 -3.99 -13.02 -0.58
C TYR A 146 -5.45 -12.87 -1.02
N ALA A 147 -5.76 -11.87 -1.85
CA ALA A 147 -7.10 -11.67 -2.39
C ALA A 147 -7.55 -12.86 -3.26
N GLU A 148 -6.65 -13.43 -4.07
CA GLU A 148 -6.97 -14.57 -4.92
C GLU A 148 -7.18 -15.85 -4.09
N GLU A 149 -6.28 -16.16 -3.15
CA GLU A 149 -6.34 -17.39 -2.36
C GLU A 149 -7.44 -17.38 -1.29
N VAL A 150 -7.67 -16.24 -0.63
CA VAL A 150 -8.58 -16.15 0.52
C VAL A 150 -9.98 -15.70 0.14
N TYR A 151 -10.09 -14.80 -0.85
CA TYR A 151 -11.40 -14.27 -1.29
C TYR A 151 -11.85 -14.88 -2.61
N GLY A 152 -11.00 -15.63 -3.33
CA GLY A 152 -11.32 -16.14 -4.66
C GLY A 152 -11.41 -15.02 -5.71
N VAL A 153 -10.72 -13.90 -5.49
CA VAL A 153 -10.85 -12.68 -6.29
C VAL A 153 -9.51 -12.26 -6.86
N LYS A 154 -9.43 -12.20 -8.19
CA LYS A 154 -8.38 -11.44 -8.88
C LYS A 154 -8.71 -9.96 -8.83
N LEU A 155 -7.91 -9.14 -8.16
CA LEU A 155 -8.13 -7.68 -8.08
C LEU A 155 -7.68 -6.94 -9.34
N ILE A 156 -6.74 -7.52 -10.09
CA ILE A 156 -6.21 -6.98 -11.34
C ILE A 156 -6.29 -8.11 -12.37
N ASP A 157 -6.68 -7.76 -13.59
CA ASP A 157 -6.81 -8.68 -14.73
C ASP A 157 -5.44 -9.08 -15.29
#